data_AF-Q4V664-F1
#
_entry.id   AF-Q4V664-F1
#
_cell.length_a   1.000
_cell.length_b   1.000
_cell.length_c   1.000
_cell.angle_alpha   90.00
_cell.angle_beta   90.00
_cell.angle_gamma   90.00
#
_symmetry.space_group_name_H-M   'P 1'
#
loop_
_entity.id
_entity.type
_entity.pdbx_description
1 polymer ?
#
loop_
_entity_poly.entity_id
_entity_poly.type
_entity_poly.pdbx_seq_one_letter_code
_entity_poly.pdbx_strand_id
1 'polypeptide(L)'
;MLHLRFVFMAALPLLLLLLLQFSPPADGFIIRLITETLQNNVAGEPVLHERTSWDFDPEAAKRARSLYYEKNGFRSSKFIERLGVGLDGRHEERRAEQGHRDVGRLNGEHNVNYPPPPA
;
A
#
# COMPACT_ATOMS: atom_id res chain seq x y z
N MET A 1 -15.55 -64.05 14.81
CA MET A 1 -15.99 -62.79 14.16
C MET A 1 -14.97 -61.65 14.25
N LEU A 2 -14.24 -61.48 15.37
CA LEU A 2 -13.27 -60.38 15.54
C LEU A 2 -12.15 -60.36 14.48
N HIS A 3 -11.58 -61.51 14.10
CA HIS A 3 -10.55 -61.58 13.07
C HIS A 3 -11.01 -61.11 11.69
N LEU A 4 -12.26 -61.41 11.29
CA LEU A 4 -12.80 -60.95 10.00
C LEU A 4 -12.94 -59.42 9.97
N ARG A 5 -13.30 -58.80 11.10
CA ARG A 5 -13.38 -57.33 11.23
C ARG A 5 -12.00 -56.68 11.07
N PHE A 6 -10.96 -57.25 11.70
CA PHE A 6 -9.59 -56.76 11.56
C PHE A 6 -9.06 -56.89 10.13
N VAL A 7 -9.33 -58.02 9.48
CA VAL A 7 -8.94 -58.23 8.07
C VAL A 7 -9.62 -57.19 7.19
N PHE A 8 -10.92 -56.93 7.35
CA PHE A 8 -11.61 -55.89 6.59
C PHE A 8 -11.08 -54.48 6.88
N MET A 9 -10.82 -54.15 8.15
CA MET A 9 -10.27 -52.85 8.57
C MET A 9 -8.89 -52.58 7.99
N ALA A 10 -8.07 -53.62 7.73
CA ALA A 10 -6.76 -53.47 7.10
C ALA A 10 -6.82 -53.59 5.58
N ALA A 11 -7.63 -54.50 5.04
CA ALA A 11 -7.73 -54.76 3.61
C ALA A 11 -8.41 -53.62 2.85
N LEU A 12 -9.44 -52.99 3.42
CA LEU A 12 -10.13 -51.88 2.79
C LEU A 12 -9.22 -50.66 2.54
N PRO A 13 -8.48 -50.11 3.53
CA PRO A 13 -7.57 -49.01 3.29
C PRO A 13 -6.39 -49.43 2.40
N LEU A 14 -5.91 -50.67 2.50
CA LEU A 14 -4.87 -51.17 1.60
C LEU A 14 -5.35 -51.21 0.14
N LEU A 15 -6.57 -51.73 -0.10
CA LEU A 15 -7.21 -51.74 -1.41
C LEU A 15 -7.43 -50.32 -1.93
N LEU A 16 -7.88 -49.39 -1.07
CA LEU A 16 -8.06 -47.99 -1.43
C LEU A 16 -6.73 -47.35 -1.85
N LEU A 17 -5.65 -47.57 -1.10
CA LEU A 17 -4.31 -47.09 -1.45
C LEU A 17 -3.83 -47.67 -2.78
N LEU A 18 -4.06 -48.97 -3.00
CA LEU A 18 -3.70 -49.63 -4.26
C LEU A 18 -4.48 -49.01 -5.43
N LEU A 19 -5.80 -48.82 -5.28
CA LEU A 19 -6.63 -48.17 -6.28
C LEU A 19 -6.17 -46.74 -6.59
N LEU A 20 -5.75 -45.97 -5.58
CA LEU A 20 -5.21 -44.62 -5.77
C LEU A 20 -3.89 -44.63 -6.57
N GLN A 21 -3.03 -45.63 -6.37
CA GLN A 21 -1.78 -45.76 -7.13
C GLN A 21 -1.98 -46.14 -8.60
N PHE A 22 -3.04 -46.92 -8.89
CA PHE A 22 -3.39 -47.30 -10.26
C PHE A 22 -4.37 -46.34 -10.93
N SER A 23 -4.95 -45.38 -10.18
CA SER A 23 -5.81 -44.38 -10.77
C SER A 23 -4.98 -43.49 -11.71
N PRO A 24 -5.42 -43.26 -12.96
CA PRO A 24 -4.76 -42.29 -13.82
C PRO A 24 -4.77 -40.94 -13.10
N PRO A 25 -3.73 -40.10 -13.28
CA PRO A 25 -3.76 -38.75 -12.74
C PRO A 25 -5.08 -38.13 -13.18
N ALA A 26 -5.87 -37.64 -12.22
CA ALA A 26 -7.09 -36.95 -12.54
C ALA A 26 -6.74 -35.89 -13.59
N ASP A 27 -7.39 -35.94 -14.76
CA ASP A 27 -7.14 -34.96 -15.80
C ASP A 27 -7.14 -33.58 -15.14
N GLY A 28 -6.11 -32.78 -15.41
CA GLY A 28 -5.94 -31.47 -14.76
C GLY A 28 -7.21 -30.61 -14.85
N PHE A 29 -8.09 -30.92 -15.81
CA PHE A 29 -9.46 -30.43 -15.91
C PHE A 29 -10.34 -30.66 -14.67
N ILE A 30 -10.41 -31.87 -14.09
CA ILE A 30 -11.28 -32.16 -12.94
C ILE A 30 -10.80 -31.43 -11.70
N ILE A 31 -9.48 -31.47 -11.45
CA ILE A 31 -8.89 -30.73 -10.33
C ILE A 31 -9.12 -29.23 -10.52
N ARG A 32 -8.89 -28.71 -11.74
CA ARG A 32 -9.14 -27.30 -12.06
C ARG A 32 -10.60 -26.92 -11.86
N LEU A 33 -11.56 -27.75 -12.30
CA LEU A 33 -12.98 -27.51 -12.11
C LEU A 33 -13.33 -27.43 -10.62
N ILE A 34 -12.83 -28.36 -9.80
CA ILE A 34 -13.07 -28.35 -8.35
C ILE A 34 -12.44 -27.11 -7.70
N THR A 35 -11.20 -26.77 -8.07
CA THR A 35 -10.51 -25.61 -7.49
C THR A 35 -11.14 -24.30 -7.92
N GLU A 36 -11.48 -24.12 -9.20
CA GLU A 36 -12.11 -22.90 -9.73
C GLU A 36 -13.53 -22.74 -9.17
N THR A 37 -14.31 -23.82 -9.10
CA THR A 37 -15.65 -23.75 -8.48
C THR A 37 -15.56 -23.39 -7.01
N LEU A 38 -14.68 -24.03 -6.23
CA LEU A 38 -14.51 -23.66 -4.81
C LEU A 38 -13.97 -22.23 -4.65
N GLN A 39 -12.97 -21.83 -5.44
CA GLN A 39 -12.40 -20.49 -5.38
C GLN A 39 -13.42 -19.42 -5.75
N ASN A 40 -14.18 -19.58 -6.82
CA ASN A 40 -15.16 -18.58 -7.25
C ASN A 40 -16.38 -18.53 -6.33
N ASN A 41 -16.74 -19.63 -5.66
CA ASN A 41 -17.82 -19.63 -4.66
C ASN A 41 -17.37 -19.03 -3.31
N VAL A 42 -16.08 -19.16 -2.94
CA VAL A 42 -15.56 -18.64 -1.67
C VAL A 42 -15.10 -17.18 -1.79
N ALA A 43 -14.33 -16.86 -2.82
CA ALA A 43 -13.73 -15.55 -3.04
C ALA A 43 -14.56 -14.64 -3.95
N GLY A 44 -15.58 -15.18 -4.62
CA GLY A 44 -16.25 -14.53 -5.73
C GLY A 44 -15.50 -14.72 -7.05
N GLU A 45 -16.16 -14.42 -8.16
CA GLU A 45 -15.50 -14.36 -9.47
C GLU A 45 -14.38 -13.32 -9.42
N PRO A 46 -13.17 -13.58 -9.96
CA PRO A 46 -12.09 -12.60 -10.03
C PRO A 46 -12.46 -11.42 -10.95
N VAL A 47 -13.22 -10.46 -10.42
CA VAL A 47 -13.51 -9.20 -11.08
C VAL A 47 -12.27 -8.32 -10.98
N LEU A 48 -11.37 -8.45 -11.96
CA LEU A 48 -10.11 -7.69 -12.03
C LEU A 48 -10.32 -6.18 -12.20
N HIS A 49 -11.51 -5.76 -12.63
CA HIS A 49 -11.78 -4.38 -13.00
C HIS A 49 -13.13 -3.93 -12.43
N GLU A 50 -13.08 -2.96 -11.53
CA GLU A 50 -14.25 -2.20 -11.12
C GLU A 50 -14.31 -0.91 -11.95
N ARG A 51 -15.43 -0.67 -12.61
CA ARG A 51 -15.66 0.62 -13.30
C ARG A 51 -16.09 1.64 -12.26
N THR A 52 -15.16 2.50 -11.85
CA THR A 52 -15.46 3.62 -10.96
C THR A 52 -15.68 4.90 -11.76
N SER A 53 -16.80 5.59 -11.52
CA SER A 53 -17.01 6.96 -11.99
C SER A 53 -16.55 7.95 -10.93
N TRP A 54 -15.87 9.00 -11.36
CA TRP A 54 -15.45 10.10 -10.50
C TRP A 54 -16.13 11.37 -10.99
N ASP A 55 -16.69 12.15 -10.06
CA ASP A 55 -17.15 13.50 -10.36
C ASP A 55 -15.94 14.44 -10.43
N PHE A 56 -15.22 14.35 -11.55
CA PHE A 56 -14.02 15.16 -11.78
C PHE A 56 -14.42 16.58 -12.18
N ASP A 57 -14.29 17.50 -11.23
CA ASP A 57 -14.41 18.93 -11.50
C ASP A 57 -13.02 19.56 -11.69
N PRO A 58 -12.66 20.00 -12.92
CA PRO A 58 -11.36 20.65 -13.17
C PRO A 58 -11.20 21.98 -12.42
N GLU A 59 -12.30 22.62 -12.02
CA GLU A 59 -12.28 23.89 -11.30
C GLU A 59 -12.21 23.70 -9.76
N ALA A 60 -12.46 22.49 -9.24
CA ALA A 60 -12.41 22.22 -7.81
C ALA A 60 -11.04 22.57 -7.21
N ALA A 61 -9.95 22.25 -7.91
CA ALA A 61 -8.60 22.59 -7.49
C ALA A 61 -8.36 24.11 -7.47
N LYS A 62 -8.91 24.87 -8.43
CA LYS A 62 -8.79 26.33 -8.46
C LYS A 62 -9.57 26.96 -7.30
N ARG A 63 -10.76 26.45 -6.98
CA ARG A 63 -11.55 26.90 -5.83
C ARG A 63 -10.85 26.58 -4.50
N ALA A 64 -10.25 25.40 -4.37
CA ALA A 64 -9.49 24.99 -3.20
C ALA A 64 -8.14 25.73 -3.04
N ARG A 65 -7.63 26.35 -4.11
CA ARG A 65 -6.35 27.07 -4.12
C ARG A 65 -6.30 28.21 -3.11
N SER A 66 -7.39 28.95 -2.93
CA SER A 66 -7.45 30.06 -1.96
C SER A 66 -7.25 29.54 -0.53
N LEU A 67 -7.98 28.48 -0.15
CA LEU A 67 -7.84 27.80 1.14
C LEU A 67 -6.41 27.25 1.33
N TYR A 68 -5.83 26.70 0.27
CA TYR A 68 -4.45 26.23 0.31
C TYR A 68 -3.46 27.37 0.57
N TYR A 69 -3.60 28.52 -0.10
CA TYR A 69 -2.72 29.68 0.08
C TYR A 69 -2.87 30.34 1.44
N GLU A 70 -4.09 30.40 1.98
CA GLU A 70 -4.33 30.91 3.32
C GLU A 70 -3.58 30.06 4.37
N LYS A 71 -3.71 28.74 4.28
CA LYS A 71 -3.10 27.79 5.23
C LYS A 71 -1.59 27.60 5.04
N ASN A 72 -1.13 27.55 3.80
CA ASN A 72 0.24 27.12 3.45
C ASN A 72 1.12 28.24 2.91
N GLY A 73 0.56 29.43 2.65
CA GLY A 73 1.27 30.52 1.98
C GLY A 73 1.35 30.33 0.47
N PHE A 74 1.75 31.40 -0.23
CA PHE A 74 2.03 31.33 -1.66
C PHE A 74 3.18 30.34 -1.91
N ARG A 75 2.97 29.41 -2.85
CA ARG A 75 3.92 28.32 -3.14
C ARG A 75 4.35 27.53 -1.90
N SER A 76 3.44 27.38 -0.93
CA SER A 76 3.67 26.53 0.24
C SER A 76 4.77 27.04 1.18
N SER A 77 5.11 28.33 1.14
CA SER A 77 6.20 28.90 1.97
C SER A 77 6.05 28.56 3.46
N LYS A 78 4.87 28.76 4.05
CA LYS A 78 4.59 28.41 5.46
C LYS A 78 4.57 26.90 5.69
N PHE A 79 4.15 26.13 4.69
CA PHE A 79 4.09 24.68 4.81
C PHE A 79 5.50 24.05 4.78
N ILE A 80 6.36 24.50 3.88
CA ILE A 80 7.77 24.08 3.81
C ILE A 80 8.48 24.41 5.12
N GLU A 81 8.24 25.61 5.67
CA GLU A 81 8.75 26.00 6.97
C GLU A 81 8.29 25.03 8.08
N ARG A 82 6.97 24.74 8.16
CA ARG A 82 6.41 23.77 9.13
C ARG A 82 7.01 22.38 8.99
N LEU A 83 7.24 21.91 7.76
CA LEU A 83 7.91 20.63 7.53
C LEU A 83 9.36 20.65 8.05
N GLY A 84 10.08 21.75 7.82
CA GLY A 84 11.47 21.90 8.25
C GLY A 84 11.66 21.93 9.78
N VAL A 85 10.69 22.46 10.53
CA VAL A 85 10.73 22.53 12.00
C VAL A 85 10.14 21.29 12.70
N GLY A 86 9.59 20.33 11.97
CA GLY A 86 9.04 19.09 12.51
C GLY A 86 7.66 19.21 13.18
N LEU A 87 7.13 18.07 13.63
CA LEU A 87 5.74 17.92 14.13
C LEU A 87 5.63 17.50 15.61
N ASP A 88 6.74 17.49 16.34
CA ASP A 88 6.82 17.04 17.74
C ASP A 88 6.42 18.11 18.78
N GLY A 89 5.91 19.26 18.32
CA GLY A 89 5.53 20.39 19.18
C GLY A 89 6.67 21.35 19.54
N ARG A 90 7.93 21.06 19.17
CA ARG A 90 9.10 21.94 19.43
C ARG A 90 9.44 22.88 18.28
N HIS A 91 8.45 23.21 17.47
CA HIS A 91 8.67 24.00 16.25
C HIS A 91 9.10 25.45 16.53
N GLU A 92 8.63 26.06 17.63
CA GLU A 92 9.05 27.41 18.03
C GLU A 92 10.53 27.47 18.42
N GLU A 93 11.01 26.48 19.18
CA GLU A 93 12.42 26.34 19.58
C GLU A 93 13.30 26.27 18.31
N ARG A 94 12.95 25.38 17.38
CA ARG A 94 13.68 25.23 16.12
C ARG A 94 13.59 26.45 15.22
N ARG A 95 12.45 27.14 15.17
CA ARG A 95 12.32 28.38 14.39
C ARG A 95 13.22 29.48 14.95
N ALA A 96 13.32 29.61 16.27
CA ALA A 96 14.24 30.54 16.90
C ALA A 96 15.71 30.20 16.59
N GLU A 97 16.09 28.94 16.71
CA GLU A 97 17.43 28.45 16.31
C GLU A 97 17.75 28.73 14.84
N GLN A 98 16.78 28.51 13.95
CA GLN A 98 16.90 28.84 12.53
C GLN A 98 17.09 30.35 12.32
N GLY A 99 16.29 31.18 12.99
CA GLY A 99 16.41 32.63 12.96
C GLY A 99 17.82 33.09 13.36
N HIS A 100 18.37 32.56 14.46
CA HIS A 100 19.73 32.87 14.90
C HIS A 100 20.80 32.42 13.90
N ARG A 101 20.62 31.26 13.26
CA ARG A 101 21.54 30.74 12.25
C ARG A 101 21.53 31.58 10.97
N ASP A 102 20.37 32.10 10.60
CA ASP A 102 20.18 32.77 9.31
C ASP A 102 20.55 34.27 9.36
N VAL A 103 20.81 34.82 10.56
CA VAL A 103 21.35 36.19 10.73
C VAL A 103 22.62 36.36 9.89
N GLY A 104 22.56 37.28 8.93
CA GLY A 104 23.70 37.68 8.08
C GLY A 104 24.12 36.65 7.02
N ARG A 105 23.49 35.46 6.95
CA ARG A 105 23.80 34.45 5.93
C ARG A 105 22.99 34.62 4.66
N LEU A 106 21.74 35.06 4.81
CA LEU A 106 20.78 35.17 3.73
C LEU A 106 20.10 36.53 3.92
N ASN A 107 20.43 37.54 3.11
CA ASN A 107 19.74 38.83 3.09
C ASN A 107 18.29 38.67 2.52
N GLY A 108 17.56 37.66 2.96
CA GLY A 108 16.29 37.23 2.37
C GLY A 108 16.44 36.39 1.09
N GLU A 109 17.65 36.12 0.61
CA GLU A 109 17.88 35.33 -0.61
C GLU A 109 18.23 33.88 -0.28
N HIS A 110 17.41 32.92 -0.75
CA HIS A 110 17.60 31.49 -0.46
C HIS A 110 18.79 30.84 -1.18
N ASN A 111 19.45 31.53 -2.11
CA ASN A 111 20.41 30.93 -3.03
C ASN A 111 21.58 31.86 -3.34
N VAL A 112 22.31 32.28 -2.31
CA VAL A 112 23.72 32.61 -2.49
C VAL A 112 24.47 31.35 -2.09
N ASN A 113 25.07 30.65 -3.06
CA ASN A 113 26.05 29.62 -2.78
C ASN A 113 27.06 30.23 -1.80
N TYR A 114 27.08 29.75 -0.56
CA TYR A 114 28.05 30.17 0.42
C TYR A 114 29.27 29.23 0.32
N PRO A 115 30.51 29.74 0.27
CA PRO A 115 30.89 31.15 0.35
C PRO A 115 30.63 31.91 -0.96
N PRO A 116 30.45 33.26 -0.91
CA PRO A 116 30.42 34.06 -2.12
C PRO A 116 31.69 33.81 -2.94
N PRO A 117 31.63 33.91 -4.29
CA PRO A 117 32.82 33.80 -5.12
C PRO A 117 33.89 34.78 -4.64
N PRO A 118 35.18 34.41 -4.69
CA PRO A 118 36.26 35.34 -4.40
C PRO A 118 36.13 36.58 -5.31
N ALA A 119 36.37 37.76 -4.72
CA ALA A 119 36.35 39.05 -5.40
C ALA A 119 37.43 39.17 -6.48
#